data_AF-A0A3L9MFR1-F1
#
_entry.id   AF-A0A3L9MFR1-F1
#
_cell.length_a   1.000
_cell.length_b   1.000
_cell.length_c   1.000
_cell.angle_alpha   90.00
_cell.angle_beta   90.00
_cell.angle_gamma   90.00
#
_symmetry.space_group_name_H-M   'P 1'
#
loop_
_entity.id
_entity.type
_entity.pdbx_description
1 polymer ?
#
loop_
_entity_poly.entity_id
_entity_poly.type
_entity_poly.pdbx_seq_one_letter_code
_entity_poly.pdbx_strand_id
1 'polypeptide(L)'
;MKEVDITNQHQQNPRVSIDPNDHWRNSYVTRPYYQEAQLDTPDLDYDRDFSKAYELGSRARSEYDRDTQFEDVEGSLEKSWEELKAESRLKWEHAKQAIKDAWDKI
;
A
#
# COMPACT_ATOMS: atom_id res chain seq x y z
N MET A 1 32.71 -12.77 -44.87
CA MET A 1 33.35 -12.35 -43.61
C MET A 1 32.28 -11.61 -42.82
N LYS A 2 31.62 -12.32 -41.88
CA LYS A 2 31.71 -12.14 -40.41
C LYS A 2 30.81 -10.98 -39.93
N GLU A 3 29.97 -11.05 -38.92
CA GLU A 3 29.49 -12.05 -37.96
C GLU A 3 28.24 -11.41 -37.30
N VAL A 4 27.39 -12.24 -36.71
CA VAL A 4 26.08 -11.97 -36.07
C VAL A 4 26.10 -11.01 -34.87
N ASP A 5 24.97 -10.34 -34.59
CA ASP A 5 24.38 -10.39 -33.24
C ASP A 5 22.85 -10.26 -33.30
N ILE A 6 22.20 -11.30 -32.77
CA ILE A 6 20.76 -11.50 -32.58
C ILE A 6 20.64 -11.67 -31.07
N THR A 7 20.20 -10.64 -30.33
CA THR A 7 19.85 -10.65 -28.89
C THR A 7 19.34 -9.22 -28.59
N ASN A 8 18.30 -8.89 -27.83
CA ASN A 8 17.42 -9.64 -26.97
C ASN A 8 16.08 -8.90 -26.88
N GLN A 9 15.09 -9.68 -26.51
CA GLN A 9 13.77 -9.31 -26.06
C GLN A 9 13.82 -8.24 -24.95
N HIS A 10 12.89 -7.29 -24.98
CA HIS A 10 11.83 -7.17 -23.97
C HIS A 10 10.92 -6.00 -24.36
N GLN A 11 9.82 -6.33 -25.04
CA GLN A 11 8.59 -5.59 -24.92
C GLN A 11 8.21 -5.60 -23.43
N GLN A 12 8.70 -4.64 -22.66
CA GLN A 12 8.15 -4.31 -21.35
C GLN A 12 6.82 -3.60 -21.65
N ASN A 13 5.85 -4.38 -22.10
CA ASN A 13 4.44 -4.10 -21.90
C ASN A 13 4.36 -3.72 -20.43
N PRO A 14 4.09 -2.46 -20.03
CA PRO A 14 3.75 -2.23 -18.64
C PRO A 14 2.51 -3.08 -18.47
N ARG A 15 2.66 -4.23 -17.80
CA ARG A 15 1.52 -4.87 -17.18
C ARG A 15 1.06 -3.74 -16.28
N VAL A 16 0.05 -3.01 -16.74
CA VAL A 16 -0.82 -2.25 -15.86
C VAL A 16 -1.36 -3.35 -14.98
N SER A 17 -0.58 -3.69 -13.95
CA SER A 17 -1.12 -4.15 -12.70
C SER A 17 -2.07 -3.00 -12.40
N ILE A 18 -3.35 -3.19 -12.71
CA ILE A 18 -4.40 -2.39 -12.13
C ILE A 18 -4.36 -2.82 -10.67
N ASP A 19 -3.30 -2.38 -9.98
CA ASP A 19 -3.20 -2.48 -8.56
C ASP A 19 -4.33 -1.56 -8.11
N PRO A 20 -5.37 -2.07 -7.45
CA PRO A 20 -6.50 -1.24 -7.01
C PRO A 20 -6.03 -0.06 -6.12
N ASN A 21 -4.79 -0.15 -5.67
CA ASN A 21 -4.07 0.80 -4.85
C ASN A 21 -3.30 1.88 -5.64
N ASP A 22 -3.15 1.82 -6.97
CA ASP A 22 -2.38 2.81 -7.76
C ASP A 22 -2.88 4.25 -7.56
N HIS A 23 -4.16 4.40 -7.19
CA HIS A 23 -4.77 5.66 -6.78
C HIS A 23 -4.00 6.38 -5.66
N TRP A 24 -3.44 5.63 -4.71
CA TRP A 24 -2.73 6.18 -3.56
C TRP A 24 -1.28 6.54 -3.88
N ARG A 25 -0.69 5.90 -4.88
CA ARG A 25 0.73 6.06 -5.24
C ARG A 25 1.15 7.49 -5.54
N ASN A 26 0.25 8.30 -6.12
CA ASN A 26 0.54 9.69 -6.44
C ASN A 26 0.20 10.68 -5.32
N SER A 27 -0.69 10.28 -4.39
CA SER A 27 -1.25 11.19 -3.38
C SER A 27 -0.83 10.86 -1.94
N TYR A 28 -0.22 9.70 -1.68
CA TYR A 28 0.15 9.31 -0.31
C TYR A 28 1.14 10.30 0.31
N VAL A 29 2.05 10.87 -0.48
CA VAL A 29 3.04 11.86 -0.01
C VAL A 29 2.43 13.19 0.42
N THR A 30 1.24 13.53 -0.07
CA THR A 30 0.55 14.78 0.29
C THR A 30 -0.32 14.63 1.54
N ARG A 31 -0.38 13.43 2.11
CA ARG A 31 -1.23 13.13 3.26
C ARG A 31 -0.48 13.48 4.56
N PRO A 32 -1.16 14.04 5.57
CA PRO A 32 -0.50 14.45 6.81
C PRO A 32 0.20 13.29 7.52
N TYR A 33 -0.44 12.10 7.52
CA TYR A 33 0.12 10.90 8.14
C TYR A 33 1.43 10.43 7.48
N TYR A 34 1.69 10.76 6.20
CA TYR A 34 2.98 10.46 5.57
C TYR A 34 4.07 11.36 6.12
N GLN A 35 3.80 12.67 6.25
CA GLN A 35 4.76 13.62 6.81
C GLN A 35 5.11 13.25 8.25
N GLU A 36 4.10 12.89 9.05
CA GLU A 36 4.29 12.42 10.43
C GLU A 36 5.09 11.12 10.48
N ALA A 37 4.75 10.16 9.61
CA ALA A 37 5.49 8.90 9.52
C ALA A 37 6.96 9.12 9.12
N GLN A 38 7.24 10.07 8.23
CA GLN A 38 8.61 10.43 7.84
C GLN A 38 9.43 11.04 8.98
N LEU A 39 8.80 11.72 9.94
CA LEU A 39 9.50 12.29 11.10
C LEU A 39 10.00 11.20 12.04
N ASP A 40 9.24 10.11 12.17
CA ASP A 40 9.58 8.99 13.05
C ASP A 40 10.43 7.93 12.33
N THR A 41 10.03 7.59 11.10
CA THR A 41 10.68 6.62 10.23
C THR A 41 11.07 7.33 8.93
N PRO A 42 12.32 7.82 8.79
CA PRO A 42 12.76 8.42 7.54
C PRO A 42 12.87 7.37 6.43
N ASP A 43 12.89 7.83 5.17
CA ASP A 43 13.07 6.96 3.98
C ASP A 43 11.89 5.99 3.77
N LEU A 44 10.66 6.39 4.10
CA LEU A 44 9.45 5.59 3.82
C LEU A 44 9.08 5.67 2.34
N ASP A 45 8.78 4.51 1.77
CA ASP A 45 8.42 4.36 0.36
C ASP A 45 7.01 3.81 0.20
N TYR A 46 6.37 4.15 -0.91
CA TYR A 46 5.05 3.61 -1.22
C TYR A 46 5.06 2.08 -1.25
N ASP A 47 5.93 1.49 -2.07
CA ASP A 47 5.93 0.06 -2.38
C ASP A 47 6.22 -0.81 -1.14
N ARG A 48 7.23 -0.42 -0.36
CA ARG A 48 7.67 -1.18 0.82
C ARG A 48 6.78 -0.96 2.02
N ASP A 49 6.35 0.28 2.29
CA ASP A 49 5.78 0.64 3.60
C ASP A 49 4.28 0.97 3.57
N PHE A 50 3.78 1.59 2.49
CA PHE A 50 2.38 2.06 2.43
C PHE A 50 1.46 1.17 1.60
N SER A 51 2.00 0.49 0.58
CA SER A 51 1.24 -0.35 -0.35
C SER A 51 0.45 -1.40 0.43
N LYS A 52 1.10 -2.06 1.41
CA LYS A 52 0.43 -3.03 2.29
C LYS A 52 -0.66 -2.43 3.16
N ALA A 53 -0.51 -1.18 3.61
CA ALA A 53 -1.51 -0.54 4.45
C ALA A 53 -2.79 -0.26 3.65
N TYR A 54 -2.67 0.34 2.46
CA TYR A 54 -3.84 0.57 1.62
C TYR A 54 -4.45 -0.74 1.08
N GLU A 55 -3.63 -1.76 0.81
CA GLU A 55 -4.09 -3.10 0.40
C GLU A 55 -4.96 -3.71 1.52
N LEU A 56 -4.47 -3.66 2.77
CA LEU A 56 -5.22 -4.14 3.92
C LEU A 56 -6.55 -3.39 4.10
N GLY A 57 -6.57 -2.07 3.97
CA GLY A 57 -7.79 -1.27 4.10
C GLY A 57 -8.84 -1.62 3.05
N SER A 58 -8.42 -1.68 1.78
CA SER A 58 -9.31 -2.00 0.65
C SER A 58 -9.82 -3.43 0.72
N ARG A 59 -8.93 -4.37 1.07
CA ARG A 59 -9.26 -5.77 1.25
C ARG A 59 -10.24 -5.95 2.41
N ALA A 60 -9.93 -5.37 3.56
CA ALA A 60 -10.78 -5.48 4.73
C ALA A 60 -12.16 -4.88 4.46
N ARG A 61 -12.24 -3.72 3.80
CA ARG A 61 -13.55 -3.16 3.40
C ARG A 61 -14.37 -4.09 2.50
N SER A 62 -13.71 -4.91 1.70
CA SER A 62 -14.35 -5.92 0.85
C SER A 62 -14.71 -7.21 1.61
N GLU A 63 -13.98 -7.54 2.68
CA GLU A 63 -14.21 -8.71 3.53
C GLU A 63 -15.31 -8.47 4.59
N TYR A 64 -15.43 -7.23 5.08
CA TYR A 64 -16.42 -6.82 6.08
C TYR A 64 -17.70 -6.27 5.44
N ASP A 65 -18.79 -6.30 6.22
CA ASP A 65 -20.07 -5.73 5.80
C ASP A 65 -19.97 -4.21 5.60
N ARG A 66 -20.84 -3.68 4.72
CA ARG A 66 -20.88 -2.24 4.44
C ARG A 66 -21.25 -1.39 5.65
N ASP A 67 -21.97 -1.98 6.61
CA ASP A 67 -22.37 -1.35 7.86
C ASP A 67 -21.25 -1.37 8.92
N THR A 68 -20.22 -2.20 8.71
CA THR A 68 -19.07 -2.26 9.62
C THR A 68 -18.27 -0.96 9.56
N GLN A 69 -18.06 -0.36 10.72
CA GLN A 69 -17.23 0.82 10.90
C GLN A 69 -15.78 0.40 11.11
N PHE A 70 -14.84 1.26 10.71
CA PHE A 70 -13.40 1.02 10.94
C PHE A 70 -13.07 0.80 12.42
N GLU A 71 -13.74 1.54 13.31
CA GLU A 71 -13.51 1.48 14.76
C GLU A 71 -13.85 0.10 15.36
N ASP A 72 -14.86 -0.58 14.82
CA ASP A 72 -15.25 -1.93 15.25
C ASP A 72 -14.18 -2.98 14.92
N VAL A 73 -13.45 -2.76 13.83
CA VAL A 73 -12.43 -3.69 13.32
C VAL A 73 -11.01 -3.20 13.57
N GLU A 74 -10.82 -2.03 14.20
CA GLU A 74 -9.50 -1.40 14.37
C GLU A 74 -8.50 -2.36 15.02
N GLY A 75 -8.89 -3.03 16.11
CA GLY A 75 -8.02 -4.00 16.80
C GLY A 75 -7.75 -5.29 16.01
N SER A 76 -8.64 -5.68 15.10
CA SER A 76 -8.40 -6.80 14.18
C SER A 76 -7.44 -6.38 13.06
N LEU A 77 -7.65 -5.17 12.51
CA LEU A 77 -6.79 -4.56 11.50
C LEU A 77 -5.38 -4.32 12.01
N GLU A 78 -5.21 -3.96 13.29
CA GLU A 78 -3.90 -3.83 13.94
C GLU A 78 -3.12 -5.14 13.84
N LYS A 79 -3.74 -6.24 14.25
CA LYS A 79 -3.13 -7.58 14.18
C LYS A 79 -2.83 -7.98 12.75
N SER A 80 -3.79 -7.80 11.84
CA SER A 80 -3.60 -8.09 10.42
C SER A 80 -2.50 -7.23 9.80
N TRP A 81 -2.34 -5.98 10.25
CA TRP A 81 -1.24 -5.12 9.84
C TRP A 81 0.09 -5.68 10.33
N GLU A 82 0.20 -6.07 11.60
CA GLU A 82 1.44 -6.68 12.10
C GLU A 82 1.85 -7.93 11.34
N GLU A 83 0.88 -8.74 10.90
CA GLU A 83 1.13 -9.92 10.07
C GLU A 83 1.46 -9.58 8.61
N LEU A 84 0.80 -8.57 8.02
CA LEU A 84 0.95 -8.21 6.60
C LEU A 84 2.17 -7.32 6.32
N LYS A 85 2.52 -6.44 7.26
CA LYS A 85 3.48 -5.37 7.05
C LYS A 85 4.85 -5.89 6.61
N ALA A 86 5.21 -7.12 7.01
CA ALA A 86 6.47 -7.78 6.67
C ALA A 86 7.69 -6.87 6.89
N GLU A 87 8.29 -6.36 5.81
CA GLU A 87 9.47 -5.48 5.82
C GLU A 87 9.12 -3.99 6.05
N SER A 88 7.84 -3.64 6.12
CA SER A 88 7.39 -2.27 6.35
C SER A 88 7.86 -1.80 7.73
N ARG A 89 8.49 -0.63 7.74
CA ARG A 89 8.93 0.05 8.96
C ARG A 89 7.84 0.94 9.54
N LEU A 90 6.72 1.08 8.84
CA LEU A 90 5.60 1.92 9.22
C LEU A 90 4.94 1.43 10.53
N LYS A 91 4.85 2.33 11.51
CA LYS A 91 4.12 2.10 12.77
C LYS A 91 2.63 2.00 12.53
N TRP A 92 1.95 1.24 13.38
CA TRP A 92 0.50 1.08 13.34
C TRP A 92 -0.25 2.43 13.32
N GLU A 93 0.18 3.42 14.10
CA GLU A 93 -0.49 4.72 14.17
C GLU A 93 -0.53 5.48 12.83
N HIS A 94 0.47 5.27 11.97
CA HIS A 94 0.50 5.83 10.62
C HIS A 94 -0.18 4.89 9.61
N ALA A 95 0.03 3.58 9.76
CA ALA A 95 -0.60 2.56 8.93
C ALA A 95 -2.12 2.63 9.03
N LYS A 96 -2.68 2.74 10.24
CA LYS A 96 -4.13 2.83 10.47
C LYS A 96 -4.77 3.99 9.72
N GLN A 97 -4.07 5.12 9.58
CA GLN A 97 -4.57 6.27 8.81
C GLN A 97 -4.64 5.93 7.32
N ALA A 98 -3.60 5.29 6.77
CA ALA A 98 -3.61 4.82 5.37
C ALA A 98 -4.65 3.72 5.13
N ILE A 99 -4.78 2.75 6.04
CA ILE A 99 -5.79 1.68 5.99
C ILE A 99 -7.20 2.30 6.03
N LYS A 100 -7.45 3.26 6.93
CA LYS A 100 -8.73 3.96 7.05
C LYS A 100 -9.07 4.75 5.78
N ASP A 101 -8.08 5.42 5.19
CA ASP A 101 -8.27 6.19 3.96
C ASP A 101 -8.61 5.27 2.77
N ALA A 102 -7.98 4.09 2.69
CA ALA A 102 -8.38 3.03 1.74
C ALA A 102 -9.77 2.45 2.03
N TRP A 103 -10.09 2.22 3.31
CA TRP A 103 -11.40 1.72 3.74
C TRP A 103 -12.55 2.66 3.37
N ASP A 104 -12.38 3.96 3.59
CA ASP A 104 -13.39 4.98 3.28
C ASP A 104 -13.57 5.17 1.76
N LYS A 105 -12.56 4.80 0.97
CA LYS A 105 -12.57 4.99 -0.48
C LYS A 105 -13.37 3.95 -1.26
N ILE A 106 -13.59 2.77 -0.71
CA ILE A 106 -14.29 1.63 -1.31
C ILE A 106 -15.80 1.71 -1.03
#